data_AF-A0ABD2XMU7-F1
#
_entry.id   AF-A0ABD2XMU7-F1
#
_cell.length_a   1.000
_cell.length_b   1.000
_cell.length_c   1.000
_cell.angle_alpha   90.00
_cell.angle_beta   90.00
_cell.angle_gamma   90.00
#
_symmetry.space_group_name_H-M   'P 1'
#
loop_
_entity.id
_entity.type
_entity.pdbx_description
1 polymer ?
#
loop_
_entity_poly.entity_id
_entity_poly.type
_entity_poly.pdbx_seq_one_letter_code
_entity_poly.pdbx_strand_id
1 'polypeptide(L)'
;MVDDRRLGVMTRGHQLQLLLVVAVAFMTTLTSCSVLVADLAMTRMVELNAGAPFCELYHDRGVIQRMVLGSDPKKVRQISGNLVADLEETCKASRSKGKNQSASAGIMYPGTNWCGPGNRAKSYDDLGPHALEDACCREHDHCPQTIEPQQCIHGICNKSPFTRSHCDCDAKFRRCLQTINTEVANTLGALFFNVIQVTCFKERRPCSQWQSASLQWRRSPKFIRSDSWTPRSLISRPIKALNTVFQSFKGWVQQIGNKLIQIGQTHHRNMLL
;
A
#
# COMPACT_ATOMS: atom_id res chain seq x y z
N MET A 1 30.48 55.24 -8.09
CA MET A 1 29.32 54.55 -8.69
C MET A 1 29.69 53.10 -8.94
N VAL A 2 29.36 52.20 -8.02
CA VAL A 2 29.14 50.76 -8.29
C VAL A 2 28.02 50.36 -7.34
N ASP A 3 26.85 50.08 -7.91
CA ASP A 3 25.64 49.70 -7.20
C ASP A 3 25.60 48.16 -7.10
N ASP A 4 25.59 47.69 -5.86
CA ASP A 4 25.53 46.28 -5.47
C ASP A 4 24.07 45.95 -5.14
N ARG A 5 23.34 45.33 -6.08
CA ARG A 5 22.06 44.67 -5.82
C ARG A 5 21.52 43.89 -7.04
N ARG A 6 21.84 42.59 -7.13
CA ARG A 6 20.94 41.58 -7.77
C ARG A 6 21.05 40.24 -7.05
N LEU A 7 20.60 40.19 -5.80
CA LEU A 7 20.04 38.94 -5.26
C LEU A 7 18.72 38.69 -5.99
N GLY A 8 18.67 37.65 -6.81
CA GLY A 8 17.49 37.26 -7.58
C GLY A 8 16.27 37.03 -6.68
N VAL A 9 15.32 37.95 -6.74
CA VAL A 9 14.00 37.84 -6.11
C VAL A 9 13.23 36.74 -6.84
N MET A 10 13.08 35.58 -6.22
CA MET A 10 12.19 34.52 -6.71
C MET A 10 10.76 35.09 -6.69
N THR A 11 10.18 35.30 -7.86
CA THR A 11 8.87 35.95 -8.00
C THR A 11 7.78 35.13 -7.31
N ARG A 12 6.79 35.81 -6.73
CA ARG A 12 5.67 35.22 -5.98
C ARG A 12 4.97 34.06 -6.72
N GLY A 13 4.98 34.09 -8.06
CA GLY A 13 4.47 33.02 -8.92
C GLY A 13 5.29 31.72 -8.89
N HIS A 14 6.62 31.79 -8.79
CA HIS A 14 7.49 30.62 -8.70
C HIS A 14 7.37 29.91 -7.34
N GLN A 15 7.15 30.67 -6.25
CA GLN A 15 6.87 30.08 -4.94
C GLN A 15 5.52 29.37 -4.89
N LEU A 16 4.49 29.95 -5.53
CA LEU A 16 3.17 29.33 -5.62
C LEU A 16 3.19 28.06 -6.48
N GLN A 17 3.92 28.06 -7.59
CA GLN A 17 4.15 26.87 -8.41
C GLN A 17 4.92 25.79 -7.67
N LEU A 18 5.97 26.14 -6.93
CA LEU A 18 6.73 25.17 -6.15
C LEU A 18 5.88 24.59 -5.00
N LEU A 19 5.07 25.40 -4.33
CA LEU A 19 4.12 24.93 -3.31
C LEU A 19 3.01 24.06 -3.89
N LEU A 20 2.51 24.38 -5.09
CA LEU A 20 1.57 23.53 -5.83
C LEU A 20 2.22 22.22 -6.24
N VAL A 21 3.45 22.22 -6.75
CA VAL A 21 4.17 21.00 -7.12
C VAL A 21 4.49 20.16 -5.88
N VAL A 22 4.87 20.77 -4.76
CA VAL A 22 5.10 20.07 -3.48
C VAL A 22 3.79 19.57 -2.88
N ALA A 23 2.70 20.33 -2.93
CA ALA A 23 1.39 19.89 -2.48
C ALA A 23 0.80 18.80 -3.38
N VAL A 24 0.97 18.90 -4.70
CA VAL A 24 0.63 17.83 -5.65
C VAL A 24 1.53 16.62 -5.41
N ALA A 25 2.83 16.79 -5.18
CA ALA A 25 3.73 15.68 -4.81
C ALA A 25 3.34 15.03 -3.47
N PHE A 26 2.85 15.83 -2.50
CA PHE A 26 2.38 15.34 -1.21
C PHE A 26 1.01 14.64 -1.35
N MET A 27 0.12 15.16 -2.19
CA MET A 27 -1.17 14.55 -2.54
C MET A 27 -1.00 13.31 -3.43
N THR A 28 0.06 13.23 -4.26
CA THR A 28 0.40 12.05 -5.06
C THR A 28 1.18 11.01 -4.28
N THR A 29 1.59 11.28 -3.02
CA THR A 29 1.89 10.20 -2.06
C THR A 29 0.62 9.52 -1.55
N LEU A 30 -0.35 9.27 -2.44
CA LEU A 30 -1.20 8.11 -2.35
C LEU A 30 -0.25 6.91 -2.35
N THR A 31 0.11 6.46 -1.15
CA THR A 31 0.83 5.20 -0.98
C THR A 31 -0.03 4.15 -1.65
N SER A 32 0.42 3.64 -2.80
CA SER A 32 -0.19 2.48 -3.41
C SER A 32 -0.32 1.41 -2.33
N CYS A 33 -1.57 1.03 -2.06
CA CYS A 33 -1.86 -0.13 -1.24
C CYS A 33 -1.50 -1.31 -2.12
N SER A 34 -0.28 -1.79 -1.95
CA SER A 34 0.21 -3.00 -2.61
C SER A 34 0.94 -3.90 -1.62
N VAL A 35 0.88 -5.20 -1.88
CA VAL A 35 1.58 -6.25 -1.14
C VAL A 35 2.44 -7.02 -2.13
N LEU A 36 3.72 -7.18 -1.80
CA LEU A 36 4.68 -7.93 -2.59
C LEU A 36 4.79 -9.34 -2.02
N VAL A 37 4.44 -10.34 -2.81
CA VAL A 37 4.54 -11.75 -2.42
C VAL A 37 5.60 -12.43 -3.28
N ALA A 38 6.76 -12.70 -2.70
CA ALA A 38 7.88 -13.34 -3.37
C ALA A 38 8.12 -14.75 -2.82
N ASP A 39 8.74 -15.61 -3.62
CA ASP A 39 9.23 -16.90 -3.14
C ASP A 39 10.52 -16.70 -2.30
N LEU A 40 10.84 -17.67 -1.45
CA LEU A 40 12.06 -17.63 -0.61
C LEU A 40 13.35 -17.46 -1.44
N ALA A 41 13.37 -17.90 -2.70
CA ALA A 41 14.54 -17.78 -3.57
C ALA A 41 14.57 -16.48 -4.39
N MET A 42 13.55 -15.62 -4.28
CA MET A 42 13.38 -14.38 -5.06
C MET A 42 13.48 -14.62 -6.58
N THR A 43 12.96 -15.74 -7.05
CA THR A 43 12.87 -16.11 -8.46
C THR A 43 11.54 -15.75 -9.10
N ARG A 44 10.48 -15.62 -8.29
CA ARG A 44 9.13 -15.26 -8.72
C ARG A 44 8.49 -14.35 -7.68
N MET A 45 7.75 -13.36 -8.16
CA MET A 45 7.00 -12.46 -7.27
C MET A 45 5.69 -12.02 -7.91
N VAL A 46 4.67 -11.91 -7.09
CA VAL A 46 3.36 -11.35 -7.43
C VAL A 46 3.16 -10.08 -6.60
N GLU A 47 2.96 -8.94 -7.26
CA GLU A 47 2.48 -7.72 -6.61
C GLU A 47 0.95 -7.72 -6.67
N LEU A 48 0.31 -7.49 -5.52
CA LEU A 48 -1.14 -7.42 -5.37
C LEU A 48 -1.54 -5.97 -5.07
N ASN A 49 -2.42 -5.39 -5.87
CA ASN A 49 -2.85 -4.00 -5.79
C ASN A 49 -4.33 -3.88 -5.37
N ALA A 50 -4.67 -2.76 -4.71
CA ALA A 50 -6.06 -2.44 -4.36
C ALA A 50 -6.93 -2.09 -5.58
N GLY A 51 -6.31 -1.70 -6.70
CA GLY A 51 -7.00 -1.28 -7.93
C GLY A 51 -6.38 -1.91 -9.16
N ALA A 52 -7.01 -1.72 -10.32
CA ALA A 52 -6.52 -2.27 -11.58
C ALA A 52 -5.18 -1.65 -12.02
N PRO A 53 -4.19 -2.43 -12.49
CA PRO A 53 -4.20 -3.90 -12.52
C PRO A 53 -4.05 -4.50 -11.10
N PHE A 54 -4.98 -5.38 -10.72
CA PHE A 54 -5.04 -5.95 -9.37
C PHE A 54 -3.85 -6.85 -9.04
N CYS A 55 -3.14 -7.35 -10.05
CA CYS A 55 -1.85 -7.97 -9.87
C CYS A 55 -0.88 -7.73 -11.02
N GLU A 56 0.41 -7.80 -10.66
CA GLU A 56 1.52 -7.81 -11.59
C GLU A 56 2.49 -8.97 -11.26
N LEU A 57 3.09 -9.55 -12.30
CA LEU A 57 3.98 -10.70 -12.20
C LEU A 57 5.39 -10.28 -12.52
N TYR A 58 6.33 -10.74 -11.70
CA TYR A 58 7.75 -10.48 -11.85
C TYR A 58 8.53 -11.78 -11.84
N HIS A 59 9.42 -11.94 -12.82
CA HIS A 59 10.32 -13.09 -12.96
C HIS A 59 11.80 -12.68 -13.04
N ASP A 60 12.09 -11.39 -13.16
CA ASP A 60 13.47 -10.88 -13.16
C ASP A 60 14.00 -10.80 -11.73
N ARG A 61 14.99 -11.64 -11.41
CA ARG A 61 15.58 -11.74 -10.08
C ARG A 61 16.15 -10.41 -9.57
N GLY A 62 16.76 -9.60 -10.45
CA GLY A 62 17.33 -8.31 -10.07
C GLY A 62 16.25 -7.28 -9.70
N VAL A 63 15.14 -7.29 -10.43
CA VAL A 63 13.96 -6.47 -10.12
C VAL A 63 13.31 -6.93 -8.81
N ILE A 64 13.08 -8.24 -8.66
CA ILE A 64 12.47 -8.81 -7.45
C ILE A 64 13.31 -8.46 -6.21
N GLN A 65 14.63 -8.69 -6.26
CA GLN A 65 15.53 -8.36 -5.15
C GLN A 65 15.46 -6.87 -4.79
N ARG A 66 15.46 -5.98 -5.79
CA ARG A 66 15.35 -4.54 -5.55
C ARG A 66 14.03 -4.17 -4.90
N MET A 67 12.91 -4.74 -5.34
CA MET A 67 11.59 -4.45 -4.80
C MET A 67 11.41 -5.02 -3.40
N VAL A 68 11.84 -6.26 -3.16
CA VAL A 68 11.76 -6.96 -1.87
C VAL A 68 12.63 -6.25 -0.82
N LEU A 69 13.86 -5.88 -1.16
CA LEU A 69 14.81 -5.25 -0.23
C LEU A 69 14.60 -3.73 -0.09
N GLY A 70 14.01 -3.08 -1.10
CA GLY A 70 13.78 -1.63 -1.11
C GLY A 70 12.43 -1.19 -0.54
N SER A 71 11.50 -2.12 -0.31
CA SER A 71 10.16 -1.83 0.20
C SER A 71 10.06 -1.90 1.72
N ASP A 72 9.01 -1.32 2.30
CA ASP A 72 8.69 -1.50 3.73
C ASP A 72 8.52 -3.01 4.02
N PRO A 73 9.22 -3.58 5.01
CA PRO A 73 9.11 -5.00 5.35
C PRO A 73 7.67 -5.43 5.70
N LYS A 74 6.79 -4.49 6.10
CA LYS A 74 5.36 -4.77 6.33
C LYS A 74 4.57 -5.04 5.06
N LYS A 75 5.06 -4.61 3.89
CA LYS A 75 4.44 -4.85 2.58
C LYS A 75 4.94 -6.12 1.90
N VAL A 76 6.01 -6.73 2.42
CA VAL A 76 6.69 -7.87 1.78
C VAL A 76 6.33 -9.16 2.48
N ARG A 77 6.02 -10.19 1.70
CA ARG A 77 5.74 -11.56 2.12
C ARG A 77 6.67 -12.50 1.36
N GLN A 78 7.47 -13.26 2.08
CA GLN A 78 8.27 -14.34 1.50
C GLN A 78 7.68 -15.67 1.92
N ILE A 79 7.31 -16.51 0.95
CA ILE A 79 6.59 -17.77 1.17
C ILE A 79 7.18 -18.89 0.29
N SER A 80 6.69 -20.11 0.47
CA SER A 80 7.13 -21.26 -0.33
C SER A 80 6.79 -21.10 -1.82
N GLY A 81 7.65 -21.61 -2.69
CA GLY A 81 7.52 -21.42 -4.14
C GLY A 81 6.24 -22.00 -4.76
N ASN A 82 5.67 -23.05 -4.16
CA ASN A 82 4.37 -23.60 -4.57
C ASN A 82 3.23 -22.60 -4.35
N LEU A 83 3.15 -21.95 -3.18
CA LEU A 83 2.11 -20.95 -2.90
C LEU A 83 2.25 -19.70 -3.79
N VAL A 84 3.48 -19.31 -4.15
CA VAL A 84 3.70 -18.23 -5.14
C VAL A 84 3.27 -18.67 -6.53
N ALA A 85 3.48 -19.94 -6.90
CA ALA A 85 3.01 -20.48 -8.17
C ALA A 85 1.48 -20.47 -8.26
N ASP A 86 0.78 -20.85 -7.19
CA ASP A 86 -0.69 -20.80 -7.12
C ASP A 86 -1.20 -19.35 -7.28
N LEU A 87 -0.53 -18.39 -6.63
CA LEU A 87 -0.80 -16.96 -6.79
C LEU A 87 -0.55 -16.47 -8.23
N GLU A 88 0.55 -16.93 -8.83
CA GLU A 88 0.90 -16.60 -10.21
C GLU A 88 -0.14 -17.15 -11.19
N GLU A 89 -0.60 -18.38 -11.02
CA GLU A 89 -1.66 -18.99 -11.82
C GLU A 89 -2.97 -18.21 -11.67
N THR A 90 -3.34 -17.89 -10.43
CA THR A 90 -4.53 -17.08 -10.14
C THR A 90 -4.45 -15.70 -10.83
N CYS A 91 -3.28 -15.05 -10.78
CA CYS A 91 -3.06 -13.77 -11.46
C CYS A 91 -3.09 -13.90 -12.99
N LYS A 92 -2.55 -14.98 -13.58
CA LYS A 92 -2.67 -15.24 -15.03
C LYS A 92 -4.12 -15.45 -15.44
N ALA A 93 -4.89 -16.19 -14.66
CA ALA A 93 -6.30 -16.47 -14.89
C ALA A 93 -7.18 -15.20 -14.82
N SER A 94 -6.82 -14.23 -13.97
CA SER A 94 -7.54 -12.95 -13.89
C SER A 94 -7.25 -12.06 -15.11
N ARG A 95 -6.02 -12.10 -15.64
CA ARG A 95 -5.58 -11.31 -16.81
C ARG A 95 -6.14 -11.84 -18.15
N SER A 96 -6.30 -13.16 -18.29
CA SER A 96 -6.74 -13.77 -19.56
C SER A 96 -8.20 -13.47 -19.92
N LYS A 97 -9.06 -13.17 -18.92
CA LYS A 97 -10.46 -12.74 -19.13
C LYS A 97 -10.60 -11.24 -19.46
N GLY A 98 -9.63 -10.66 -20.16
CA GLY A 98 -9.37 -9.21 -20.26
C GLY A 98 -10.50 -8.28 -20.77
N LYS A 99 -10.25 -6.97 -20.56
CA LYS A 99 -10.88 -5.77 -21.15
C LYS A 99 -12.36 -5.48 -20.87
N ASN A 100 -13.19 -6.46 -20.54
CA ASN A 100 -14.64 -6.28 -20.29
C ASN A 100 -15.10 -6.69 -18.88
N GLN A 101 -14.18 -6.98 -17.96
CA GLN A 101 -14.54 -7.15 -16.55
C GLN A 101 -14.86 -5.79 -15.96
N SER A 102 -16.00 -5.68 -15.25
CA SER A 102 -16.24 -4.57 -14.33
C SER A 102 -14.96 -4.34 -13.52
N ALA A 103 -14.49 -3.10 -13.45
CA ALA A 103 -13.29 -2.68 -12.72
C ALA A 103 -13.36 -2.95 -11.18
N SER A 104 -14.32 -3.77 -10.75
CA SER A 104 -14.73 -4.05 -9.37
C SER A 104 -14.29 -5.42 -8.86
N ALA A 105 -14.11 -6.43 -9.73
CA ALA A 105 -13.74 -7.77 -9.28
C ALA A 105 -12.22 -7.96 -9.38
N GLY A 106 -11.56 -8.08 -8.22
CA GLY A 106 -10.12 -8.28 -8.12
C GLY A 106 -9.66 -9.66 -8.61
N ILE A 107 -8.55 -10.14 -8.05
CA ILE A 107 -8.06 -11.49 -8.31
C ILE A 107 -8.98 -12.52 -7.64
N MET A 108 -9.64 -13.36 -8.44
CA MET A 108 -10.51 -14.42 -7.94
C MET A 108 -9.82 -15.78 -8.04
N TYR A 109 -9.90 -16.60 -6.99
CA TYR A 109 -9.37 -17.96 -7.02
C TYR A 109 -10.06 -18.79 -8.14
N PRO A 110 -9.32 -19.58 -8.93
CA PRO A 110 -9.89 -20.36 -10.03
C PRO A 110 -11.01 -21.28 -9.53
N GLY A 111 -12.08 -21.44 -10.31
CA GLY A 111 -13.21 -22.30 -9.91
C GLY A 111 -14.12 -21.73 -8.80
N THR A 112 -13.94 -20.47 -8.39
CA THR A 112 -14.80 -19.79 -7.40
C THR A 112 -15.35 -18.47 -7.95
N ASN A 113 -16.46 -17.98 -7.39
CA ASN A 113 -17.07 -16.70 -7.74
C ASN A 113 -17.00 -15.66 -6.61
N TRP A 114 -16.69 -16.09 -5.39
CA TRP A 114 -16.68 -15.28 -4.17
C TRP A 114 -15.30 -15.21 -3.49
N CYS A 115 -14.36 -16.09 -3.82
CA CYS A 115 -13.04 -16.08 -3.17
C CYS A 115 -12.06 -15.10 -3.84
N GLY A 116 -12.15 -13.81 -3.48
CA GLY A 116 -11.23 -12.76 -3.93
C GLY A 116 -11.63 -11.37 -3.41
N PRO A 117 -11.01 -10.27 -3.90
CA PRO A 117 -11.47 -8.92 -3.61
C PRO A 117 -12.83 -8.67 -4.28
N GLY A 118 -13.89 -8.62 -3.47
CA GLY A 118 -15.27 -8.62 -3.94
C GLY A 118 -15.67 -9.98 -4.52
N ASN A 119 -16.63 -10.00 -5.44
CA ASN A 119 -17.07 -11.22 -6.10
C ASN A 119 -17.48 -10.95 -7.55
N ARG A 120 -17.58 -12.03 -8.34
CA ARG A 120 -18.05 -12.03 -9.73
C ARG A 120 -19.36 -12.80 -9.92
N ALA A 121 -20.03 -13.12 -8.82
CA ALA A 121 -21.26 -13.87 -8.81
C ALA A 121 -22.41 -13.05 -9.41
N LYS A 122 -23.26 -13.67 -10.22
CA LYS A 122 -24.45 -13.04 -10.81
C LYS A 122 -25.62 -12.97 -9.83
N SER A 123 -25.61 -13.84 -8.83
CA SER A 123 -26.61 -13.93 -7.76
C SER A 123 -25.98 -14.54 -6.51
N TYR A 124 -26.67 -14.46 -5.37
CA TYR A 124 -26.21 -15.05 -4.12
C TYR A 124 -25.88 -16.56 -4.26
N ASP A 125 -26.65 -17.30 -5.05
CA ASP A 125 -26.46 -18.75 -5.25
C ASP A 125 -25.55 -19.12 -6.41
N ASP A 126 -24.94 -18.14 -7.10
CA ASP A 126 -24.00 -18.38 -8.19
C ASP A 126 -22.62 -18.80 -7.64
N LEU A 127 -22.51 -20.08 -7.30
CA LEU A 127 -21.30 -20.72 -6.82
C LEU A 127 -20.52 -21.35 -7.99
N GLY A 128 -19.19 -21.28 -7.93
CA GLY A 128 -18.30 -21.94 -8.87
C GLY A 128 -18.17 -23.45 -8.65
N PRO A 129 -17.36 -24.14 -9.49
CA PRO A 129 -17.05 -25.57 -9.34
C PRO A 129 -16.61 -26.01 -7.94
N HIS A 130 -15.88 -25.16 -7.22
CA HIS A 130 -15.50 -25.39 -5.82
C HIS A 130 -16.60 -24.89 -4.87
N ALA A 131 -17.82 -25.40 -5.03
CA ALA A 131 -19.02 -24.80 -4.44
C ALA A 131 -19.00 -24.73 -2.90
N LEU A 132 -18.39 -25.70 -2.22
CA LEU A 132 -18.31 -25.72 -0.75
C LEU A 132 -17.37 -24.61 -0.25
N GLU A 133 -16.20 -24.49 -0.87
CA GLU A 133 -15.21 -23.48 -0.53
C GLU A 133 -15.70 -22.07 -0.92
N ASP A 134 -16.35 -21.96 -2.08
CA ASP A 134 -16.92 -20.73 -2.58
C ASP A 134 -18.07 -20.24 -1.68
N ALA A 135 -18.87 -21.15 -1.11
CA ALA A 135 -19.88 -20.82 -0.11
C ALA A 135 -19.26 -20.25 1.18
N CYS A 136 -18.09 -20.73 1.61
CA CYS A 136 -17.37 -20.13 2.74
C CYS A 136 -16.95 -18.69 2.44
N CYS A 137 -16.45 -18.43 1.23
CA CYS A 137 -16.08 -17.08 0.80
C CYS A 137 -17.31 -16.16 0.68
N ARG A 138 -18.41 -16.66 0.11
CA ARG A 138 -19.68 -15.93 0.04
C ARG A 138 -20.17 -15.46 1.41
N GLU A 139 -20.15 -16.35 2.41
CA GLU A 139 -20.55 -16.01 3.77
C GLU A 139 -19.62 -14.98 4.40
N HIS A 140 -18.31 -15.05 4.10
CA HIS A 140 -17.32 -14.08 4.57
C HIS A 140 -17.50 -12.69 3.94
N ASP A 141 -17.80 -12.63 2.63
CA ASP A 141 -18.10 -11.41 1.88
C ASP A 141 -19.31 -10.64 2.46
N HIS A 142 -20.27 -11.36 3.04
CA HIS A 142 -21.46 -10.79 3.67
C HIS A 142 -21.25 -10.42 5.16
N CYS A 143 -20.00 -10.25 5.59
CA CYS A 143 -19.71 -9.80 6.94
C CYS A 143 -20.38 -8.43 7.22
N PRO A 144 -21.18 -8.28 8.31
CA PRO A 144 -21.89 -7.03 8.59
C PRO A 144 -20.98 -5.82 8.88
N GLN A 145 -19.72 -6.09 9.22
CA GLN A 145 -18.74 -5.08 9.61
C GLN A 145 -17.45 -5.30 8.84
N THR A 146 -17.20 -4.40 7.89
CA THR A 146 -15.97 -4.35 7.10
C THR A 146 -15.35 -2.95 7.12
N ILE A 147 -14.07 -2.87 6.77
CA ILE A 147 -13.35 -1.63 6.50
C ILE A 147 -12.69 -1.79 5.13
N GLU A 148 -13.19 -1.06 4.13
CA GLU A 148 -12.66 -1.10 2.77
C GLU A 148 -11.22 -0.58 2.70
N PRO A 149 -10.46 -0.91 1.63
CA PRO A 149 -9.15 -0.32 1.40
C PRO A 149 -9.19 1.21 1.53
N GLN A 150 -8.22 1.78 2.25
CA GLN A 150 -8.10 3.22 2.52
C GLN A 150 -9.21 3.83 3.40
N GLN A 151 -10.22 3.06 3.81
CA GLN A 151 -11.25 3.53 4.72
C GLN A 151 -10.76 3.57 6.17
N CYS A 152 -11.28 4.52 6.95
CA CYS A 152 -11.09 4.58 8.39
C CYS A 152 -12.43 4.56 9.12
N ILE A 153 -12.59 3.68 10.11
CA ILE A 153 -13.77 3.60 10.97
C ILE A 153 -13.32 3.57 12.43
N HIS A 154 -13.94 4.39 13.29
CA HIS A 154 -13.67 4.44 14.74
C HIS A 154 -12.17 4.55 15.11
N GLY A 155 -11.39 5.32 14.34
CA GLY A 155 -9.96 5.53 14.59
C GLY A 155 -9.03 4.42 14.07
N ILE A 156 -9.57 3.39 13.39
CA ILE A 156 -8.80 2.32 12.74
C ILE A 156 -8.85 2.56 11.23
N CYS A 157 -7.69 2.63 10.58
CA CYS A 157 -7.58 2.80 9.12
C CYS A 157 -7.06 1.52 8.45
N ASN A 158 -7.72 1.10 7.37
CA ASN A 158 -7.25 -0.01 6.55
C ASN A 158 -6.25 0.48 5.50
N LYS A 159 -4.96 0.27 5.75
CA LYS A 159 -3.88 0.57 4.80
C LYS A 159 -3.52 -0.62 3.89
N SER A 160 -4.28 -1.71 3.98
CA SER A 160 -4.11 -2.90 3.14
C SER A 160 -4.82 -2.69 1.80
N PRO A 161 -4.36 -3.33 0.71
CA PRO A 161 -5.16 -3.43 -0.51
C PRO A 161 -6.43 -4.26 -0.39
N PHE A 162 -6.58 -5.02 0.70
CA PHE A 162 -7.70 -5.92 0.91
C PHE A 162 -8.65 -5.39 1.99
N THR A 163 -9.94 -5.59 1.79
CA THR A 163 -10.99 -5.33 2.78
C THR A 163 -10.69 -6.07 4.08
N ARG A 164 -10.85 -5.39 5.22
CA ARG A 164 -10.72 -6.00 6.55
C ARG A 164 -12.11 -6.30 7.08
N SER A 165 -12.31 -7.50 7.60
CA SER A 165 -13.58 -7.93 8.20
C SER A 165 -13.48 -8.01 9.73
N HIS A 166 -14.64 -8.11 10.39
CA HIS A 166 -14.68 -8.36 11.83
C HIS A 166 -14.04 -9.71 12.18
N CYS A 167 -13.33 -9.79 13.31
CA CYS A 167 -12.62 -11.02 13.70
C CYS A 167 -13.52 -12.24 13.86
N ASP A 168 -14.81 -12.06 14.14
CA ASP A 168 -15.75 -13.19 14.23
C ASP A 168 -16.09 -13.75 12.85
N CYS A 169 -16.15 -12.91 11.80
CA CYS A 169 -16.31 -13.34 10.41
C CYS A 169 -15.09 -14.15 9.97
N ASP A 170 -13.89 -13.64 10.21
CA ASP A 170 -12.63 -14.35 9.90
C ASP A 170 -12.53 -15.70 10.65
N ALA A 171 -12.95 -15.74 11.92
CA ALA A 171 -12.95 -16.97 12.69
C ALA A 171 -13.96 -18.00 12.19
N LYS A 172 -15.15 -17.58 11.73
CA LYS A 172 -16.13 -18.44 11.07
C LYS A 172 -15.59 -18.94 9.73
N PHE A 173 -15.01 -18.06 8.92
CA PHE A 173 -14.43 -18.39 7.63
C PHE A 173 -13.32 -19.44 7.77
N ARG A 174 -12.39 -19.24 8.71
CA ARG A 174 -11.36 -20.24 9.04
C ARG A 174 -11.96 -21.59 9.38
N ARG A 175 -12.97 -21.63 10.26
CA ARG A 175 -13.64 -22.88 10.66
C ARG A 175 -14.36 -23.55 9.49
N CYS A 176 -14.99 -22.77 8.61
CA CYS A 176 -15.67 -23.26 7.41
C CYS A 176 -14.69 -24.01 6.50
N LEU A 177 -13.56 -23.38 6.14
CA LEU A 177 -12.52 -24.00 5.32
C LEU A 177 -11.89 -25.24 6.00
N GLN A 178 -11.61 -25.16 7.30
CA GLN A 178 -11.06 -26.28 8.07
C GLN A 178 -12.02 -27.47 8.16
N THR A 179 -13.33 -27.23 8.13
CA THR A 179 -14.34 -28.30 8.18
C THR A 179 -14.43 -29.03 6.84
N ILE A 180 -14.30 -28.30 5.72
CA ILE A 180 -14.29 -28.88 4.37
C ILE A 180 -13.02 -29.72 4.15
N ASN A 181 -11.86 -29.22 4.58
CA ASN A 181 -10.58 -29.93 4.59
C ASN A 181 -10.16 -30.56 3.23
N THR A 182 -10.50 -29.92 2.12
CA THR A 182 -10.01 -30.25 0.78
C THR A 182 -8.67 -29.56 0.51
N GLU A 183 -7.96 -29.98 -0.54
CA GLU A 183 -6.75 -29.28 -1.01
C GLU A 183 -7.03 -27.80 -1.31
N VAL A 184 -8.15 -27.51 -1.99
CA VAL A 184 -8.57 -26.14 -2.32
C VAL A 184 -8.89 -25.34 -1.06
N ALA A 185 -9.61 -25.90 -0.10
CA ALA A 185 -9.92 -25.23 1.16
C ALA A 185 -8.65 -24.91 1.97
N ASN A 186 -7.70 -25.85 1.99
CA ASN A 186 -6.41 -25.68 2.64
C ASN A 186 -5.56 -24.60 1.97
N THR A 187 -5.55 -24.55 0.63
CA THR A 187 -4.86 -23.51 -0.14
C THR A 187 -5.49 -22.13 0.09
N LEU A 188 -6.83 -22.02 0.06
CA LEU A 188 -7.54 -20.78 0.37
C LEU A 188 -7.25 -20.29 1.79
N GLY A 189 -7.25 -21.21 2.76
CA GLY A 189 -6.91 -20.91 4.15
C GLY A 189 -5.46 -20.42 4.31
N ALA A 190 -4.51 -21.09 3.66
CA ALA A 190 -3.11 -20.67 3.67
C ALA A 190 -2.93 -19.30 3.02
N LEU A 191 -3.57 -19.07 1.87
CA LEU A 191 -3.51 -17.81 1.14
C LEU A 191 -4.05 -16.65 1.99
N PHE A 192 -5.23 -16.80 2.58
CA PHE A 192 -5.85 -15.74 3.36
C PHE A 192 -5.11 -15.48 4.68
N PHE A 193 -4.90 -16.54 5.48
CA PHE A 193 -4.44 -16.38 6.87
C PHE A 193 -2.91 -16.36 7.03
N ASN A 194 -2.17 -16.98 6.12
CA ASN A 194 -0.70 -17.12 6.27
C ASN A 194 0.06 -16.23 5.29
N VAL A 195 -0.43 -16.10 4.05
CA VAL A 195 0.25 -15.35 2.98
C VAL A 195 -0.16 -13.88 2.98
N ILE A 196 -1.44 -13.60 2.71
CA ILE A 196 -1.95 -12.23 2.62
C ILE A 196 -1.97 -11.59 4.02
N GLN A 197 -2.31 -12.38 5.04
CA GLN A 197 -2.37 -11.95 6.44
C GLN A 197 -3.26 -10.73 6.63
N VAL A 198 -4.49 -10.81 6.10
CA VAL A 198 -5.49 -9.77 6.37
C VAL A 198 -5.73 -9.72 7.88
N THR A 199 -5.51 -8.55 8.47
CA THR A 199 -5.75 -8.34 9.90
C THR A 199 -7.22 -8.00 10.13
N CYS A 200 -7.92 -8.80 10.93
CA CYS A 200 -9.27 -8.49 11.37
C CYS A 200 -9.30 -7.36 12.41
N PHE A 201 -10.50 -6.81 12.65
CA PHE A 201 -10.75 -5.87 13.74
C PHE A 201 -11.87 -6.35 14.65
N LYS A 202 -11.81 -5.96 15.92
CA LYS A 202 -12.91 -6.13 16.88
C LYS A 202 -12.78 -5.13 18.02
N GLU A 203 -13.92 -4.76 18.59
CA GLU A 203 -13.91 -4.02 19.85
C GLU A 203 -13.41 -4.93 20.98
N ARG A 204 -12.54 -4.39 21.85
CA ARG A 204 -12.03 -5.08 23.04
C ARG A 204 -12.41 -4.25 24.26
N ARG A 205 -13.16 -4.85 25.19
CA ARG A 205 -13.42 -4.29 26.51
C ARG A 205 -12.91 -5.25 27.60
N PRO A 206 -12.19 -4.76 28.62
CA PRO A 206 -11.65 -3.39 28.74
C PRO A 206 -10.58 -3.09 27.67
N CYS A 207 -10.38 -1.81 27.33
CA CYS A 207 -9.32 -1.40 26.40
C CYS A 207 -7.97 -1.90 26.92
N SER A 208 -7.12 -2.41 26.02
CA SER A 208 -5.75 -2.76 26.40
C SER A 208 -4.98 -1.49 26.81
N GLN A 209 -3.97 -1.64 27.67
CA GLN A 209 -3.13 -0.51 28.14
C GLN A 209 -2.58 0.34 26.98
N TRP A 210 -2.26 -0.32 25.87
CA TRP A 210 -1.74 0.28 24.64
C TRP A 210 -2.79 1.02 23.79
N GLN A 211 -4.07 0.63 23.91
CA GLN A 211 -5.20 1.32 23.28
C GLN A 211 -5.75 2.45 24.15
N SER A 212 -5.51 2.40 25.47
CA SER A 212 -5.90 3.45 26.41
C SER A 212 -4.92 4.64 26.48
N ALA A 213 -3.84 4.65 25.69
CA ALA A 213 -2.72 5.60 25.87
C ALA A 213 -3.02 7.08 25.52
N SER A 214 -4.22 7.43 25.06
CA SER A 214 -4.70 8.82 25.04
C SER A 214 -5.38 9.25 26.36
N LEU A 215 -5.57 8.33 27.31
CA LEU A 215 -6.16 8.58 28.62
C LEU A 215 -5.20 8.05 29.69
N GLN A 216 -4.43 8.97 30.29
CA GLN A 216 -3.48 8.62 31.33
C GLN A 216 -4.24 8.27 32.61
N TRP A 217 -4.11 7.03 33.10
CA TRP A 217 -4.68 6.61 34.37
C TRP A 217 -4.04 7.38 35.53
N ARG A 218 -4.78 8.27 36.18
CA ARG A 218 -4.55 8.63 37.58
C ARG A 218 -5.66 8.02 38.42
N ARG A 219 -5.26 7.15 39.35
CA ARG A 219 -6.06 6.41 40.35
C ARG A 219 -7.46 7.02 40.61
N SER A 220 -8.50 6.22 40.38
CA SER A 220 -9.94 6.33 40.82
C SER A 220 -10.98 6.53 39.68
N PRO A 221 -12.24 6.09 39.86
CA PRO A 221 -13.11 5.63 38.77
C PRO A 221 -14.02 6.75 38.22
N LYS A 222 -13.47 7.92 37.90
CA LYS A 222 -14.25 8.97 37.22
C LYS A 222 -13.54 9.47 35.98
N PHE A 223 -14.25 9.36 34.86
CA PHE A 223 -13.81 9.75 33.52
C PHE A 223 -14.01 11.26 33.34
N ILE A 224 -12.97 12.02 33.00
CA ILE A 224 -13.07 13.43 32.61
C ILE A 224 -12.36 13.59 31.25
N ARG A 225 -13.03 14.27 30.31
CA ARG A 225 -12.53 14.56 28.95
C ARG A 225 -11.44 15.63 29.02
N SER A 226 -10.27 15.39 28.43
CA SER A 226 -9.13 16.31 28.47
C SER A 226 -9.25 17.45 27.45
N ASP A 227 -10.26 18.30 27.60
CA ASP A 227 -10.38 19.54 26.82
C ASP A 227 -9.73 20.70 27.57
N SER A 228 -8.43 20.59 27.88
CA SER A 228 -7.69 21.70 28.51
C SER A 228 -6.17 21.48 28.53
N TRP A 229 -5.52 21.22 27.40
CA TRP A 229 -4.06 21.45 27.31
C TRP A 229 -3.64 21.92 25.92
N THR A 230 -3.05 23.11 25.87
CA THR A 230 -2.38 23.70 24.72
C THR A 230 -1.06 22.93 24.44
N PRO A 231 -0.70 22.61 23.19
CA PRO A 231 0.54 21.87 22.92
C PRO A 231 1.79 22.74 23.14
N ARG A 232 2.43 22.60 24.30
CA ARG A 232 3.82 23.03 24.53
C ARG A 232 4.78 21.93 24.09
N SER A 233 4.92 21.70 22.78
CA SER A 233 6.10 21.03 22.20
C SER A 233 6.15 21.16 20.67
N LEU A 234 6.26 22.39 20.19
CA LEU A 234 6.78 22.71 18.85
C LEU A 234 8.06 23.54 19.03
N ILE A 235 9.08 23.00 19.72
CA ILE A 235 10.40 23.63 19.74
C ILE A 235 11.49 22.54 19.57
N SER A 236 12.16 22.66 18.42
CA SER A 236 13.51 22.22 18.04
C SER A 236 13.88 20.72 18.05
N ARG A 237 13.75 20.07 16.89
CA ARG A 237 14.84 19.23 16.35
C ARG A 237 15.31 19.88 15.04
N PRO A 238 16.57 20.30 14.91
CA PRO A 238 17.02 21.00 13.72
C PRO A 238 17.03 20.04 12.54
N ILE A 239 16.51 20.56 11.44
CA ILE A 239 16.38 19.95 10.14
C ILE A 239 17.78 19.68 9.56
N LYS A 240 18.34 18.49 9.81
CA LYS A 240 19.57 18.04 9.12
C LYS A 240 19.29 17.53 7.71
N ALA A 241 18.06 17.10 7.42
CA ALA A 241 17.68 16.50 6.13
C ALA A 241 17.56 17.52 4.97
N LEU A 242 17.06 18.75 5.22
CA LEU A 242 16.97 19.76 4.16
C LEU A 242 18.36 20.23 3.70
N ASN A 243 19.36 20.29 4.58
CA ASN A 243 20.71 20.68 4.18
C ASN A 243 21.32 19.67 3.20
N THR A 244 21.12 18.36 3.40
CA THR A 244 21.67 17.34 2.49
C THR A 244 21.01 17.37 1.11
N VAL A 245 19.69 17.61 1.06
CA VAL A 245 18.93 17.75 -0.19
C VAL A 245 19.31 19.06 -0.91
N PHE A 246 19.47 20.15 -0.16
CA PHE A 246 19.85 21.45 -0.71
C PHE A 246 21.28 21.45 -1.25
N GLN A 247 22.23 20.77 -0.58
CA GLN A 247 23.60 20.63 -1.07
C GLN A 247 23.68 19.76 -2.33
N SER A 248 22.87 18.69 -2.41
CA SER A 248 22.79 17.84 -3.60
C SER A 248 22.18 18.58 -4.80
N PHE A 249 21.13 19.40 -4.55
CA PHE A 249 20.53 20.24 -5.57
C PHE A 249 21.48 21.34 -6.07
N LYS A 250 22.25 21.96 -5.16
CA LYS A 250 23.25 22.97 -5.50
C LYS A 250 24.37 22.38 -6.37
N GLY A 251 24.83 21.17 -6.06
CA GLY A 251 25.81 20.45 -6.88
C GLY A 251 25.30 20.14 -8.29
N TRP A 252 24.04 19.72 -8.43
CA TRP A 252 23.42 19.41 -9.72
C TRP A 252 23.23 20.66 -10.60
N VAL A 253 22.80 21.79 -10.03
CA VAL A 253 22.66 23.07 -10.75
C VAL A 253 24.02 23.58 -11.24
N GLN A 254 25.08 23.42 -10.44
CA GLN A 254 26.43 23.83 -10.80
C GLN A 254 27.04 22.96 -11.92
N GLN A 255 26.68 21.68 -11.97
CA GLN A 255 27.08 20.74 -13.01
C GLN A 255 26.39 21.02 -14.36
N ILE A 256 25.13 21.48 -14.34
CA ILE A 256 24.40 21.91 -15.54
C ILE A 256 24.93 23.24 -16.07
N GLY A 257 25.22 24.20 -15.19
CA GLY A 257 25.82 25.48 -15.57
C GLY A 257 27.17 25.31 -16.28
N ASN A 258 28.04 24.45 -15.76
CA ASN A 258 29.35 24.17 -16.37
C ASN A 258 29.23 23.47 -17.74
N LYS A 259 28.23 22.61 -17.94
CA LYS A 259 27.95 22.00 -19.25
C LYS A 259 27.46 23.02 -20.29
N LEU A 260 26.64 23.99 -19.88
CA LEU A 260 26.13 25.03 -20.78
C LEU A 260 27.22 26.05 -21.16
N ILE A 261 28.16 26.35 -20.27
CA ILE A 261 29.31 27.23 -20.54
C ILE A 261 30.29 26.57 -21.54
N GLN A 262 30.53 25.25 -21.42
CA GLN A 262 31.35 24.52 -22.40
C GLN A 262 30.73 24.53 -23.81
N ILE A 263 29.40 24.36 -23.92
CA ILE A 263 28.68 24.38 -25.21
C ILE A 263 28.79 25.78 -25.86
N GLY A 264 28.73 26.86 -25.07
CA GLY A 264 28.90 28.24 -25.54
C GLY A 264 30.32 28.58 -26.01
N GLN A 265 31.36 28.02 -25.39
CA GLN A 265 32.75 28.26 -25.81
C GLN A 265 33.14 27.50 -27.10
N THR A 266 32.52 26.34 -27.37
CA THR A 266 32.67 25.64 -28.66
C THR A 266 32.02 26.39 -29.83
N HIS A 267 30.92 27.11 -29.59
CA HIS A 267 30.24 27.86 -30.65
C HIS A 267 30.96 29.16 -31.03
N HIS A 268 31.70 29.79 -30.10
CA HIS A 268 32.43 31.03 -30.37
C HIS A 268 33.80 30.83 -31.05
N ARG A 269 34.34 29.59 -31.03
CA ARG A 269 35.59 29.24 -31.74
C ARG A 269 35.39 28.87 -33.22
N ASN A 270 34.18 28.48 -33.62
CA ASN A 270 33.83 28.15 -35.01
C ASN A 270 33.30 29.34 -35.84
N MET A 271 33.33 30.55 -35.29
CA MET A 271 32.86 31.77 -35.98
C MET A 271 34.01 32.78 -36.21
N LEU A 272 35.25 32.40 -35.91
CA LEU A 272 36.48 33.19 -36.10
C LEU A 272 37.60 32.40 -36.81
N LEU A 273 37.22 31.42 -37.63
CA LEU A 273 38.04 30.83 -38.71
C LEU A 273 37.17 30.76 -39.97
#